data_AF-A0AAE3IAC2-F1
#
_entry.id   AF-A0AAE3IAC2-F1
#
_cell.length_a   1.000
_cell.length_b   1.000
_cell.length_c   1.000
_cell.angle_alpha   90.00
_cell.angle_beta   90.00
_cell.angle_gamma   90.00
#
_symmetry.space_group_name_H-M   'P 1'
#
loop_
_entity.id
_entity.type
_entity.pdbx_description
1 polymer ?
#
loop_
_entity_poly.entity_id
_entity_poly.type
_entity_poly.pdbx_seq_one_letter_code
_entity_poly.pdbx_strand_id
1 'polypeptide(L)'
;MKSPEQRVVFAGVDGRTTTDLPEWYQAVTEDPDPVSFAEAIRQLPRAATTPVAYHNPHTDEWVETNRFSAVVEPTRLQTRDDEAASDPLFNVPTDSYAIINPTDVYAPLEDVLEATTYDERPLGEVAFGEIRQYRGGGEVHMDVMFDGLAVELPGEREPITMGLTSGYDYFGGHAVYVEGFARDTHCANSIRALTDRKTVKHIGDVGDFREWWETILEQLELVVNDLHAFIIDAQDITVDITNVPFDLVEFYDLLGFPAYLARRAAEDARAESDDPFEIDMWALHSGATYALTHFFSGKEGTALDGYVRIANDILFNPDATLETVTHTFEQRAQEVTTAEGQTGLEQQSALAQLERVSSDVREKAHRFESREQQLRDRFEALVD
;
A
#
# COMPACT_ATOMS: atom_id res chain seq x y z
N MET A 1 -5.06 -0.37 11.15
CA MET A 1 -6.09 0.16 10.20
C MET A 1 -7.49 0.04 10.80
N LYS A 2 -8.51 0.70 10.25
CA LYS A 2 -9.90 0.41 10.63
C LYS A 2 -10.23 -1.06 10.32
N SER A 3 -10.96 -1.70 11.23
CA SER A 3 -11.39 -3.09 11.05
C SER A 3 -12.41 -3.19 9.90
N PRO A 4 -12.27 -4.18 9.00
CA PRO A 4 -13.22 -4.39 7.93
C PRO A 4 -14.58 -4.83 8.47
N GLU A 5 -15.64 -4.51 7.73
CA GLU A 5 -16.99 -5.02 8.04
C GLU A 5 -17.11 -6.51 7.68
N GLN A 6 -16.43 -6.91 6.60
CA GLN A 6 -16.30 -8.29 6.19
C GLN A 6 -14.88 -8.54 5.70
N ARG A 7 -14.30 -9.66 6.11
CA ARG A 7 -13.05 -10.21 5.61
C ARG A 7 -13.34 -11.60 5.05
N VAL A 8 -12.83 -11.89 3.86
CA VAL A 8 -12.90 -13.22 3.23
C VAL A 8 -11.49 -13.62 2.89
N VAL A 9 -11.05 -14.76 3.41
CA VAL A 9 -9.75 -15.36 3.11
C VAL A 9 -9.94 -16.32 1.94
N PHE A 10 -8.99 -16.33 1.01
CA PHE A 10 -9.03 -17.24 -0.13
C PHE A 10 -7.71 -17.97 -0.33
N ALA A 11 -7.80 -19.15 -0.94
CA ALA A 11 -6.68 -19.98 -1.37
C ALA A 11 -7.05 -20.70 -2.66
N GLY A 12 -6.16 -20.65 -3.64
CA GLY A 12 -6.39 -21.15 -4.99
C GLY A 12 -7.45 -20.34 -5.76
N VAL A 13 -7.57 -20.61 -7.05
CA VAL A 13 -8.39 -19.78 -7.95
C VAL A 13 -9.83 -20.27 -8.08
N ASP A 14 -10.05 -21.48 -8.59
CA ASP A 14 -11.36 -21.96 -9.03
C ASP A 14 -11.92 -23.15 -8.21
N GLY A 15 -11.21 -23.53 -7.14
CA GLY A 15 -11.57 -24.66 -6.27
C GLY A 15 -11.41 -26.04 -6.91
N ARG A 16 -10.84 -26.12 -8.12
CA ARG A 16 -10.48 -27.40 -8.75
C ARG A 16 -9.15 -27.92 -8.23
N THR A 17 -8.27 -27.02 -7.82
CA THR A 17 -7.02 -27.32 -7.11
C THR A 17 -7.19 -27.09 -5.62
N THR A 18 -6.70 -28.03 -4.81
CA THR A 18 -6.62 -27.86 -3.37
C THR A 18 -5.35 -27.06 -3.08
N THR A 19 -5.50 -25.77 -2.84
CA THR A 19 -4.42 -24.88 -2.40
C THR A 19 -4.58 -24.67 -0.90
N ASP A 20 -3.58 -25.10 -0.13
CA ASP A 20 -3.54 -24.84 1.31
C ASP A 20 -2.94 -23.45 1.57
N LEU A 21 -3.41 -22.78 2.61
CA LEU A 21 -2.76 -21.54 3.09
C LEU A 21 -1.38 -21.89 3.67
N PRO A 22 -0.33 -21.08 3.44
CA PRO A 22 0.95 -21.26 4.12
C PRO A 22 0.81 -21.23 5.64
N GLU A 23 1.62 -22.02 6.35
CA GLU A 23 1.54 -22.17 7.82
C GLU A 23 1.60 -20.82 8.56
N TRP A 24 2.52 -19.95 8.13
CA TRP A 24 2.68 -18.62 8.71
C TRP A 24 1.42 -17.76 8.54
N TYR A 25 0.74 -17.88 7.39
CA TYR A 25 -0.46 -17.10 7.09
C TYR A 25 -1.65 -17.62 7.90
N GLN A 26 -1.77 -18.94 8.07
CA GLN A 26 -2.77 -19.56 8.94
C GLN A 26 -2.59 -19.10 10.39
N ALA A 27 -1.34 -18.99 10.87
CA ALA A 27 -1.06 -18.62 12.26
C ALA A 27 -1.53 -17.20 12.64
N VAL A 28 -1.61 -16.30 11.66
CA VAL A 28 -2.01 -14.89 11.87
C VAL A 28 -3.45 -14.60 11.44
N THR A 29 -4.13 -15.56 10.84
CA THR A 29 -5.46 -15.38 10.27
C THR A 29 -6.55 -15.90 11.21
N GLU A 30 -7.59 -15.08 11.44
CA GLU A 30 -8.69 -15.41 12.36
C GLU A 30 -9.70 -16.41 11.79
N ASP A 31 -9.74 -16.58 10.46
CA ASP A 31 -10.64 -17.47 9.73
C ASP A 31 -9.85 -18.42 8.81
N PRO A 32 -9.54 -19.64 9.26
CA PRO A 32 -8.63 -20.55 8.55
C PRO A 32 -9.32 -21.39 7.47
N ASP A 33 -10.62 -21.19 7.21
CA ASP A 33 -11.38 -21.94 6.19
C ASP A 33 -11.47 -21.11 4.89
N PRO A 34 -10.43 -21.11 4.03
CA PRO A 34 -10.43 -20.32 2.81
C PRO A 34 -11.49 -20.78 1.82
N VAL A 35 -12.05 -19.84 1.06
CA VAL A 35 -12.79 -20.12 -0.18
C VAL A 35 -11.85 -20.01 -1.38
N SER A 36 -12.31 -20.38 -2.58
CA SER A 36 -11.54 -20.08 -3.79
C SER A 36 -11.61 -18.58 -4.13
N PHE A 37 -10.60 -18.05 -4.81
CA PHE A 37 -10.58 -16.66 -5.28
C PHE A 37 -11.85 -16.32 -6.08
N ALA A 38 -12.22 -17.17 -7.04
CA ALA A 38 -13.41 -16.99 -7.87
C ALA A 38 -14.70 -16.91 -7.03
N GLU A 39 -14.80 -17.70 -5.95
CA GLU A 39 -15.93 -17.64 -5.03
C GLU A 39 -15.92 -16.34 -4.21
N ALA A 40 -14.75 -15.91 -3.72
CA ALA A 40 -14.61 -14.64 -3.01
C ALA A 40 -15.03 -13.44 -3.89
N ILE A 41 -14.64 -13.43 -5.17
CA ILE A 41 -15.04 -12.39 -6.14
C ILE A 41 -16.53 -12.42 -6.45
N ARG A 42 -17.16 -13.59 -6.51
CA ARG A 42 -18.63 -13.70 -6.72
C ARG A 42 -19.44 -13.14 -5.55
N GLN A 43 -18.88 -13.15 -4.34
CA GLN A 43 -19.51 -12.60 -3.15
C GLN A 43 -19.37 -11.08 -3.02
N LEU A 44 -18.59 -10.44 -3.90
CA LEU A 44 -18.45 -8.99 -3.90
C LEU A 44 -19.77 -8.30 -4.28
N PRO A 45 -20.04 -7.14 -3.67
CA PRO A 45 -21.23 -6.35 -3.96
C PRO A 45 -21.24 -5.90 -5.42
N ARG A 46 -22.44 -5.78 -5.97
CA ARG A 46 -22.67 -5.20 -7.30
C ARG A 46 -23.52 -3.97 -7.13
N ALA A 47 -23.12 -2.89 -7.79
CA ALA A 47 -23.90 -1.67 -7.77
C ALA A 47 -24.62 -1.43 -9.09
N ALA A 48 -25.76 -0.76 -8.99
CA ALA A 48 -26.51 -0.25 -10.12
C ALA A 48 -26.75 1.25 -9.95
N THR A 49 -26.99 1.96 -11.06
CA THR A 49 -27.45 3.35 -11.02
C THR A 49 -28.97 3.37 -10.84
N THR A 50 -29.46 4.29 -10.01
CA THR A 50 -30.87 4.66 -9.95
C THR A 50 -31.02 6.17 -10.19
N PRO A 51 -32.05 6.61 -10.94
CA PRO A 51 -32.34 8.03 -11.10
C PRO A 51 -32.62 8.71 -9.75
N VAL A 52 -32.14 9.94 -9.61
CA VAL A 52 -32.43 10.78 -8.44
C VAL A 52 -33.51 11.79 -8.78
N ALA A 53 -34.51 11.92 -7.91
CA ALA A 53 -35.51 12.97 -7.99
C ALA A 53 -35.26 14.03 -6.90
N TYR A 54 -35.48 15.30 -7.24
CA TYR A 54 -35.46 16.42 -6.30
C TYR A 54 -36.90 16.81 -5.94
N HIS A 55 -37.17 16.97 -4.65
CA HIS A 55 -38.45 17.51 -4.19
C HIS A 55 -38.45 19.04 -4.31
N ASN A 56 -39.28 19.58 -5.20
CA ASN A 56 -39.35 21.01 -5.43
C ASN A 56 -40.19 21.70 -4.33
N PRO A 57 -39.59 22.54 -3.45
CA PRO A 57 -40.30 23.17 -2.33
C PRO A 57 -41.32 24.23 -2.78
N HIS A 58 -41.30 24.64 -4.05
CA HIS A 58 -42.22 25.63 -4.61
C HIS A 58 -43.42 25.01 -5.32
N THR A 59 -43.28 23.79 -5.85
CA THR A 59 -44.36 23.09 -6.55
C THR A 59 -44.88 21.88 -5.79
N ASP A 60 -44.20 21.46 -4.72
CA ASP A 60 -44.51 20.25 -3.93
C ASP A 60 -44.53 18.96 -4.79
N GLU A 61 -43.68 18.92 -5.81
CA GLU A 61 -43.57 17.81 -6.77
C GLU A 61 -42.15 17.24 -6.78
N TRP A 62 -42.06 15.92 -7.00
CA TRP A 62 -40.80 15.24 -7.27
C TRP A 62 -40.44 15.39 -8.74
N VAL A 63 -39.29 16.00 -9.01
CA VAL A 63 -38.77 16.21 -10.36
C VAL A 63 -37.55 15.33 -10.56
N GLU A 64 -37.62 14.40 -11.52
CA GLU A 64 -36.47 13.59 -11.91
C GLU A 64 -35.34 14.47 -12.45
N THR A 65 -34.11 14.17 -12.06
CA THR A 65 -32.95 14.96 -12.44
C THR A 65 -32.07 14.18 -13.40
N ASN A 66 -31.85 14.74 -14.59
CA ASN A 66 -30.98 14.12 -15.60
C ASN A 66 -29.48 14.26 -15.28
N ARG A 67 -29.13 14.94 -14.17
CA ARG A 67 -27.74 15.26 -13.79
C ARG A 67 -27.20 14.38 -12.68
N PHE A 68 -28.05 13.58 -12.03
CA PHE A 68 -27.69 12.88 -10.81
C PHE A 68 -28.18 11.43 -10.86
N SER A 69 -27.28 10.50 -10.57
CA SER A 69 -27.60 9.10 -10.34
C SER A 69 -27.09 8.70 -8.97
N ALA A 70 -27.86 7.89 -8.25
CA ALA A 70 -27.38 7.25 -7.05
C ALA A 70 -26.85 5.86 -7.40
N VAL A 71 -25.73 5.50 -6.80
CA VAL A 71 -25.18 4.16 -6.88
C VAL A 71 -25.77 3.38 -5.72
N VAL A 72 -26.44 2.27 -6.00
CA VAL A 72 -27.15 1.48 -4.98
C VAL A 72 -26.70 0.03 -5.05
N GLU A 73 -26.57 -0.61 -3.89
CA GLU A 73 -26.44 -2.07 -3.81
C GLU A 73 -27.87 -2.67 -3.82
N PRO A 74 -28.27 -3.40 -4.88
CA PRO A 74 -29.66 -3.81 -5.07
C PRO A 74 -30.20 -4.76 -3.99
N THR A 75 -29.37 -5.59 -3.37
CA THR A 75 -29.83 -6.53 -2.33
C THR A 75 -30.19 -5.81 -1.03
N ARG A 76 -29.46 -4.74 -0.70
CA ARG A 76 -29.73 -3.89 0.47
C ARG A 76 -31.01 -3.07 0.34
N LEU A 77 -31.38 -2.69 -0.88
CA LEU A 77 -32.68 -2.07 -1.15
C LEU A 77 -33.85 -3.00 -0.82
N GLN A 78 -33.67 -4.31 -1.03
CA GLN A 78 -34.72 -5.32 -0.76
C GLN A 78 -34.88 -5.60 0.74
N THR A 79 -33.82 -5.42 1.54
CA THR A 79 -33.83 -5.61 3.00
C THR A 79 -34.24 -4.37 3.80
N ARG A 80 -34.56 -3.25 3.13
CA ARG A 80 -34.86 -1.94 3.77
C ARG A 80 -36.18 -1.90 4.53
N ASP A 81 -36.99 -2.96 4.47
CA ASP A 81 -38.23 -3.08 5.26
C ASP A 81 -37.97 -3.22 6.78
N ASP A 82 -36.71 -3.46 7.19
CA ASP A 82 -36.28 -3.43 8.60
C ASP A 82 -35.62 -2.08 8.93
N GLU A 83 -36.19 -1.32 9.89
CA GLU A 83 -35.79 0.04 10.30
C GLU A 83 -34.31 0.21 10.76
N ALA A 84 -33.53 -0.87 10.82
CA ALA A 84 -32.13 -0.88 11.25
C ALA A 84 -31.11 -0.99 10.11
N ALA A 85 -31.54 -1.11 8.84
CA ALA A 85 -30.62 -1.31 7.72
C ALA A 85 -29.77 -0.05 7.41
N SER A 86 -28.46 -0.25 7.23
CA SER A 86 -27.50 0.77 6.78
C SER A 86 -27.96 1.40 5.46
N ASP A 87 -27.67 2.69 5.26
CA ASP A 87 -28.02 3.41 4.02
C ASP A 87 -27.57 2.63 2.76
N PRO A 88 -28.50 2.16 1.91
CA PRO A 88 -28.17 1.38 0.72
C PRO A 88 -27.69 2.26 -0.44
N LEU A 89 -27.64 3.57 -0.24
CA LEU A 89 -27.43 4.56 -1.26
C LEU A 89 -26.06 5.24 -1.12
N PHE A 90 -25.29 5.20 -2.21
CA PHE A 90 -24.08 5.98 -2.37
C PHE A 90 -24.39 7.12 -3.36
N ASN A 91 -24.33 8.36 -2.88
CA ASN A 91 -24.70 9.53 -3.68
C ASN A 91 -23.47 10.05 -4.44
N VAL A 92 -23.48 9.90 -5.77
CA VAL A 92 -22.45 10.45 -6.65
C VAL A 92 -23.07 11.55 -7.53
N PRO A 93 -22.73 12.82 -7.31
CA PRO A 93 -23.44 13.92 -7.96
C PRO A 93 -22.92 14.20 -9.39
N THR A 94 -22.98 13.23 -10.31
CA THR A 94 -22.66 13.45 -11.73
C THR A 94 -23.28 12.39 -12.66
N ASP A 95 -23.46 12.76 -13.93
CA ASP A 95 -23.87 11.91 -15.07
C ASP A 95 -22.68 11.35 -15.87
N SER A 96 -21.46 11.81 -15.58
CA SER A 96 -20.21 11.35 -16.21
C SER A 96 -19.57 10.13 -15.52
N TYR A 97 -20.22 9.62 -14.48
CA TYR A 97 -19.74 8.51 -13.67
C TYR A 97 -20.15 7.17 -14.28
N ALA A 98 -19.17 6.36 -14.66
CA ALA A 98 -19.34 4.97 -15.03
C ALA A 98 -19.19 4.09 -13.79
N ILE A 99 -20.24 3.33 -13.46
CA ILE A 99 -20.14 2.26 -12.48
C ILE A 99 -19.24 1.18 -13.07
N ILE A 100 -18.14 0.89 -12.38
CA ILE A 100 -17.26 -0.26 -12.64
C ILE A 100 -17.52 -1.21 -11.49
N ASN A 101 -18.06 -2.41 -11.69
CA ASN A 101 -18.25 -3.30 -10.54
C ASN A 101 -16.93 -3.97 -10.16
N PRO A 102 -16.70 -4.27 -8.87
CA PRO A 102 -15.54 -5.04 -8.44
C PRO A 102 -15.37 -6.35 -9.22
N THR A 103 -16.48 -7.05 -9.52
CA THR A 103 -16.44 -8.27 -10.34
C THR A 103 -15.88 -8.03 -11.74
N ASP A 104 -16.19 -6.89 -12.37
CA ASP A 104 -15.70 -6.57 -13.72
C ASP A 104 -14.18 -6.35 -13.73
N VAL A 105 -13.63 -5.88 -12.60
CA VAL A 105 -12.18 -5.65 -12.43
C VAL A 105 -11.43 -6.93 -12.05
N TYR A 106 -11.98 -7.70 -11.11
CA TYR A 106 -11.27 -8.80 -10.47
C TYR A 106 -11.51 -10.16 -11.14
N ALA A 107 -12.63 -10.36 -11.84
CA ALA A 107 -12.85 -11.63 -12.55
C ALA A 107 -11.80 -11.92 -13.63
N PRO A 108 -11.31 -10.95 -14.42
CA PRO A 108 -10.22 -11.18 -15.37
C PRO A 108 -8.93 -11.70 -14.73
N LEU A 109 -8.67 -11.40 -13.46
CA LEU A 109 -7.49 -11.91 -12.75
C LEU A 109 -7.53 -13.44 -12.60
N GLU A 110 -8.73 -14.05 -12.53
CA GLU A 110 -8.90 -15.51 -12.48
C GLU A 110 -8.15 -16.18 -13.65
N ASP A 111 -8.48 -15.76 -14.88
CA ASP A 111 -7.89 -16.31 -16.09
C ASP A 111 -6.39 -16.00 -16.21
N VAL A 112 -5.96 -14.83 -15.73
CA VAL A 112 -4.55 -14.44 -15.77
C VAL A 112 -3.74 -15.27 -14.79
N LEU A 113 -4.23 -15.53 -13.58
CA LEU A 113 -3.55 -16.39 -12.61
C LEU A 113 -3.45 -17.84 -13.09
N GLU A 114 -4.46 -18.35 -13.81
CA GLU A 114 -4.40 -19.68 -14.41
C GLU A 114 -3.38 -19.76 -15.57
N ALA A 115 -3.22 -18.68 -16.34
CA ALA A 115 -2.33 -18.65 -17.49
C ALA A 115 -0.87 -18.35 -17.14
N THR A 116 -0.62 -17.56 -16.10
CA THR A 116 0.72 -17.11 -15.70
C THR A 116 1.40 -18.17 -14.85
N THR A 117 2.65 -18.51 -15.20
CA THR A 117 3.47 -19.46 -14.46
C THR A 117 4.68 -18.79 -13.85
N TYR A 118 5.03 -19.16 -12.62
CA TYR A 118 6.29 -18.81 -11.98
C TYR A 118 6.98 -20.10 -11.50
N ASP A 119 8.27 -20.27 -11.80
CA ASP A 119 9.01 -21.51 -11.52
C ASP A 119 8.26 -22.78 -11.98
N GLU A 120 7.75 -22.76 -13.22
CA GLU A 120 6.97 -23.84 -13.86
C GLU A 120 5.64 -24.19 -13.17
N ARG A 121 5.21 -23.43 -12.15
CA ARG A 121 3.92 -23.61 -11.45
C ARG A 121 2.94 -22.50 -11.84
N PRO A 122 1.68 -22.80 -12.17
CA PRO A 122 0.67 -21.78 -12.39
C PRO A 122 0.44 -20.97 -11.12
N LEU A 123 0.37 -19.65 -11.22
CA LEU A 123 0.11 -18.78 -10.07
C LEU A 123 -1.25 -19.10 -9.43
N GLY A 124 -2.21 -19.55 -10.22
CA GLY A 124 -3.54 -19.92 -9.72
C GLY A 124 -3.57 -21.10 -8.75
N GLU A 125 -2.52 -21.93 -8.73
CA GLU A 125 -2.38 -23.05 -7.79
C GLU A 125 -1.72 -22.64 -6.47
N VAL A 126 -1.03 -21.50 -6.46
CA VAL A 126 -0.25 -21.00 -5.31
C VAL A 126 -0.76 -19.65 -4.79
N ALA A 127 -1.82 -19.10 -5.38
CA ALA A 127 -2.41 -17.83 -4.98
C ALA A 127 -3.19 -17.98 -3.67
N PHE A 128 -3.00 -17.04 -2.76
CA PHE A 128 -3.77 -16.94 -1.51
C PHE A 128 -3.85 -15.49 -1.05
N GLY A 129 -4.74 -15.19 -0.10
CA GLY A 129 -4.79 -13.86 0.50
C GLY A 129 -6.13 -13.51 1.09
N GLU A 130 -6.43 -12.21 1.13
CA GLU A 130 -7.67 -11.71 1.73
C GLU A 130 -8.34 -10.61 0.91
N ILE A 131 -9.66 -10.58 1.01
CA ILE A 131 -10.53 -9.52 0.52
C ILE A 131 -11.23 -8.89 1.72
N ARG A 132 -11.12 -7.57 1.83
CA ARG A 132 -11.66 -6.75 2.91
C ARG A 132 -12.70 -5.79 2.35
N GLN A 133 -13.88 -5.76 2.96
CA GLN A 133 -14.96 -4.85 2.58
C GLN A 133 -15.23 -3.82 3.67
N TYR A 134 -15.49 -2.59 3.25
CA TYR A 134 -15.83 -1.47 4.12
C TYR A 134 -17.04 -0.72 3.57
N ARG A 135 -17.70 0.07 4.43
CA ARG A 135 -18.85 0.92 4.07
C ARG A 135 -19.93 0.16 3.32
N GLY A 136 -20.22 -1.03 3.80
CA GLY A 136 -21.22 -1.88 3.22
C GLY A 136 -20.90 -2.42 1.83
N GLY A 137 -19.61 -2.59 1.52
CA GLY A 137 -19.16 -3.02 0.21
C GLY A 137 -18.93 -1.87 -0.78
N GLY A 138 -19.10 -0.63 -0.32
CA GLY A 138 -18.77 0.56 -1.10
C GLY A 138 -17.26 0.72 -1.35
N GLU A 139 -16.44 0.04 -0.56
CA GLU A 139 -14.98 0.00 -0.64
C GLU A 139 -14.51 -1.47 -0.49
N VAL A 140 -13.65 -1.91 -1.39
CA VAL A 140 -13.08 -3.28 -1.41
C VAL A 140 -11.57 -3.17 -1.49
N HIS A 141 -10.85 -3.84 -0.62
CA HIS A 141 -9.39 -3.95 -0.65
C HIS A 141 -9.00 -5.42 -0.74
N MET A 142 -8.01 -5.74 -1.55
CA MET A 142 -7.62 -7.10 -1.85
C MET A 142 -6.11 -7.22 -1.82
N ASP A 143 -5.60 -8.19 -1.05
CA ASP A 143 -4.20 -8.57 -1.03
C ASP A 143 -4.10 -10.01 -1.56
N VAL A 144 -3.35 -10.23 -2.65
CA VAL A 144 -3.11 -11.53 -3.29
C VAL A 144 -1.62 -11.84 -3.22
N MET A 145 -1.24 -12.92 -2.56
CA MET A 145 0.14 -13.40 -2.44
C MET A 145 0.30 -14.74 -3.18
N PHE A 146 1.54 -15.08 -3.51
CA PHE A 146 1.86 -16.32 -4.22
C PHE A 146 2.87 -17.15 -3.42
N ASP A 147 2.49 -18.37 -3.06
CA ASP A 147 3.37 -19.25 -2.31
C ASP A 147 4.59 -19.67 -3.15
N GLY A 148 5.78 -19.41 -2.60
CA GLY A 148 7.06 -19.59 -3.27
C GLY A 148 7.53 -18.42 -4.15
N LEU A 149 6.71 -17.39 -4.39
CA LEU A 149 7.21 -16.12 -4.93
C LEU A 149 7.69 -15.25 -3.77
N ALA A 150 8.98 -15.33 -3.45
CA ALA A 150 9.52 -14.69 -2.27
C ALA A 150 10.92 -14.13 -2.47
N VAL A 151 11.28 -13.18 -1.60
CA VAL A 151 12.65 -12.68 -1.45
C VAL A 151 13.29 -13.35 -0.24
N GLU A 152 14.33 -14.13 -0.50
CA GLU A 152 15.16 -14.77 0.52
C GLU A 152 16.14 -13.75 1.11
N LEU A 153 16.08 -13.50 2.41
CA LEU A 153 17.00 -12.59 3.09
C LEU A 153 18.18 -13.33 3.71
N PRO A 154 19.34 -12.68 3.91
CA PRO A 154 20.45 -13.28 4.65
C PRO A 154 20.05 -13.63 6.09
N GLY A 155 20.62 -14.73 6.60
CA GLY A 155 20.41 -15.20 7.97
C GLY A 155 19.27 -16.22 8.10
N GLU A 156 18.86 -16.49 9.33
CA GLU A 156 17.72 -17.38 9.65
C GLU A 156 16.42 -16.57 9.72
N ARG A 157 16.13 -15.75 8.69
CA ARG A 157 14.87 -15.00 8.58
C ARG A 157 13.91 -15.72 7.64
N GLU A 158 12.61 -15.62 7.94
CA GLU A 158 11.57 -16.10 7.04
C GLU A 158 11.54 -15.25 5.75
N PRO A 159 11.26 -15.85 4.58
CA PRO A 159 11.23 -15.11 3.32
C PRO A 159 10.15 -14.02 3.30
N ILE A 160 10.42 -12.95 2.55
CA ILE A 160 9.40 -11.93 2.25
C ILE A 160 8.52 -12.46 1.11
N THR A 161 7.24 -12.70 1.36
CA THR A 161 6.30 -13.21 0.35
C THR A 161 5.82 -12.06 -0.54
N MET A 162 5.83 -12.25 -1.86
CA MET A 162 5.45 -11.23 -2.84
C MET A 162 4.00 -11.41 -3.31
N GLY A 163 3.40 -10.34 -3.82
CA GLY A 163 2.02 -10.35 -4.26
C GLY A 163 1.55 -9.04 -4.89
N LEU A 164 0.23 -8.92 -5.03
CA LEU A 164 -0.48 -7.74 -5.52
C LEU A 164 -1.44 -7.19 -4.46
N THR A 165 -1.44 -5.88 -4.26
CA THR A 165 -2.47 -5.20 -3.45
C THR A 165 -3.32 -4.34 -4.37
N SER A 166 -4.62 -4.36 -4.14
CA SER A 166 -5.60 -3.60 -4.91
C SER A 166 -6.63 -2.98 -3.98
N GLY A 167 -7.13 -1.81 -4.37
CA GLY A 167 -8.29 -1.22 -3.73
C GLY A 167 -9.25 -0.62 -4.74
N TYR A 168 -10.52 -0.73 -4.41
CA TYR A 168 -11.66 -0.31 -5.18
C TYR A 168 -12.56 0.57 -4.31
N ASP A 169 -13.04 1.69 -4.83
CA ASP A 169 -13.83 2.66 -4.05
C ASP A 169 -14.88 3.38 -4.90
N TYR A 170 -16.17 3.22 -4.54
CA TYR A 170 -17.27 3.96 -5.18
C TYR A 170 -17.29 5.47 -4.83
N PHE A 171 -16.62 5.91 -3.77
CA PHE A 171 -16.73 7.26 -3.20
C PHE A 171 -15.58 8.21 -3.58
N GLY A 172 -14.54 7.72 -4.26
CA GLY A 172 -13.21 8.35 -4.25
C GLY A 172 -12.62 8.77 -5.60
N GLY A 173 -11.37 9.25 -5.54
CA GLY A 173 -10.62 9.83 -6.67
C GLY A 173 -10.06 8.80 -7.68
N HIS A 174 -10.26 7.51 -7.42
CA HIS A 174 -10.01 6.39 -8.32
C HIS A 174 -11.10 5.34 -8.13
N ALA A 175 -11.45 4.64 -9.22
CA ALA A 175 -12.34 3.49 -9.17
C ALA A 175 -11.62 2.25 -8.64
N VAL A 176 -10.43 2.01 -9.17
CA VAL A 176 -9.60 0.89 -8.76
C VAL A 176 -8.13 1.22 -8.94
N TYR A 177 -7.30 0.68 -8.07
CA TYR A 177 -5.85 0.64 -8.25
C TYR A 177 -5.33 -0.77 -8.01
N VAL A 178 -4.16 -1.06 -8.56
CA VAL A 178 -3.32 -2.19 -8.16
C VAL A 178 -1.86 -1.79 -8.26
N GLU A 179 -1.08 -2.39 -7.39
CA GLU A 179 0.38 -2.30 -7.34
C GLU A 179 0.94 -3.60 -6.76
N GLY A 180 2.20 -3.90 -7.06
CA GLY A 180 2.93 -4.94 -6.37
C GLY A 180 3.09 -4.58 -4.89
N PHE A 181 3.01 -5.62 -4.05
CA PHE A 181 3.30 -5.52 -2.64
C PHE A 181 4.06 -6.77 -2.20
N ALA A 182 4.59 -6.71 -0.99
CA ALA A 182 5.20 -7.84 -0.34
C ALA A 182 4.83 -7.84 1.14
N ARG A 183 4.96 -9.00 1.76
CA ARG A 183 4.74 -9.21 3.17
C ARG A 183 6.00 -9.81 3.78
N ASP A 184 6.61 -9.06 4.66
CA ASP A 184 7.66 -9.62 5.52
C ASP A 184 6.97 -10.47 6.58
N THR A 185 7.27 -11.76 6.53
CA THR A 185 6.63 -12.79 7.36
C THR A 185 7.06 -12.65 8.83
N HIS A 186 8.31 -12.25 9.06
CA HIS A 186 8.91 -12.15 10.40
C HIS A 186 8.24 -11.05 11.24
N CYS A 187 8.09 -9.85 10.68
CA CYS A 187 7.45 -8.71 11.37
C CYS A 187 5.96 -8.54 11.01
N ALA A 188 5.43 -9.40 10.14
CA ALA A 188 4.07 -9.37 9.61
C ALA A 188 3.65 -8.00 9.05
N ASN A 189 4.60 -7.23 8.52
CA ASN A 189 4.42 -5.90 7.93
C ASN A 189 4.31 -5.98 6.40
N SER A 190 3.55 -5.04 5.84
CA SER A 190 3.34 -4.92 4.40
C SER A 190 4.27 -3.87 3.79
N ILE A 191 4.97 -4.27 2.74
CA ILE A 191 5.75 -3.41 1.85
C ILE A 191 4.88 -3.16 0.62
N ARG A 192 4.44 -1.92 0.41
CA ARG A 192 3.48 -1.55 -0.65
C ARG A 192 4.15 -0.73 -1.75
N ALA A 193 3.44 -0.46 -2.84
CA ALA A 193 3.94 0.34 -3.97
C ALA A 193 5.30 -0.13 -4.53
N LEU A 194 5.43 -1.45 -4.74
CA LEU A 194 6.65 -2.07 -5.27
C LEU A 194 6.74 -2.05 -6.80
N THR A 195 5.62 -1.87 -7.49
CA THR A 195 5.55 -1.70 -8.95
C THR A 195 4.91 -0.36 -9.28
N ASP A 196 4.83 -0.02 -10.57
CA ASP A 196 4.06 1.14 -10.99
C ASP A 196 2.59 0.96 -10.61
N ARG A 197 2.09 1.86 -9.76
CA ARG A 197 0.69 1.86 -9.38
C ARG A 197 -0.15 2.22 -10.60
N LYS A 198 -0.91 1.24 -11.08
CA LYS A 198 -1.89 1.51 -12.11
C LYS A 198 -3.22 1.90 -11.47
N THR A 199 -3.93 2.86 -12.07
CA THR A 199 -5.17 3.42 -11.50
C THR A 199 -6.19 3.70 -12.59
N VAL A 200 -7.43 3.23 -12.40
CA VAL A 200 -8.59 3.55 -13.25
C VAL A 200 -9.54 4.43 -12.48
N LYS A 201 -10.16 5.42 -13.13
CA LYS A 201 -11.16 6.31 -12.54
C LYS A 201 -12.56 5.90 -12.99
N HIS A 202 -13.57 6.25 -12.20
CA HIS A 202 -14.99 6.06 -12.57
C HIS A 202 -15.46 7.03 -13.68
N ILE A 203 -14.56 7.63 -14.44
CA ILE A 203 -14.87 8.62 -15.47
C ILE A 203 -14.03 8.28 -16.71
N GLY A 204 -14.68 8.21 -17.87
CA GLY A 204 -14.02 7.95 -19.15
C GLY A 204 -14.13 6.50 -19.60
N ASP A 205 -13.23 6.10 -20.50
CA ASP A 205 -13.16 4.74 -21.03
C ASP A 205 -12.56 3.80 -19.97
N VAL A 206 -13.24 2.70 -19.72
CA VAL A 206 -12.85 1.69 -18.75
C VAL A 206 -11.95 0.71 -19.50
N GLY A 207 -10.65 0.70 -19.17
CA GLY A 207 -9.63 -0.06 -19.91
C GLY A 207 -9.77 -1.57 -19.84
N ASP A 208 -8.89 -2.29 -20.55
CA ASP A 208 -8.82 -3.76 -20.50
C ASP A 208 -8.16 -4.23 -19.20
N PHE A 209 -8.97 -4.73 -18.27
CA PHE A 209 -8.49 -5.22 -16.99
C PHE A 209 -7.65 -6.50 -17.11
N ARG A 210 -7.75 -7.29 -18.19
CA ARG A 210 -6.89 -8.47 -18.37
C ARG A 210 -5.44 -8.04 -18.59
N GLU A 211 -5.23 -7.22 -19.62
CA GLU A 211 -3.91 -6.66 -19.96
C GLU A 211 -3.31 -5.92 -18.74
N TRP A 212 -4.18 -5.27 -17.96
CA TRP A 212 -3.80 -4.61 -16.72
C TRP A 212 -3.10 -5.53 -15.72
N TRP A 213 -3.74 -6.68 -15.43
CA TRP A 213 -3.21 -7.69 -14.51
C TRP A 213 -1.96 -8.36 -15.06
N GLU A 214 -1.93 -8.66 -16.36
CA GLU A 214 -0.78 -9.26 -17.03
C GLU A 214 0.47 -8.39 -16.86
N THR A 215 0.41 -7.10 -17.19
CA THR A 215 1.59 -6.21 -17.05
C THR A 215 2.07 -6.12 -15.60
N ILE A 216 1.17 -6.07 -14.61
CA ILE A 216 1.60 -5.91 -13.21
C ILE A 216 2.26 -7.20 -12.70
N LEU A 217 1.78 -8.37 -13.12
CA LEU A 217 2.45 -9.63 -12.78
C LEU A 217 3.84 -9.73 -13.43
N GLU A 218 4.00 -9.25 -14.66
CA GLU A 218 5.32 -9.14 -15.31
C GLU A 218 6.24 -8.16 -14.55
N GLN A 219 5.72 -6.99 -14.12
CA GLN A 219 6.48 -6.07 -13.28
C GLN A 219 6.85 -6.69 -11.93
N LEU A 220 5.94 -7.45 -11.30
CA LEU A 220 6.18 -8.09 -10.01
C LEU A 220 7.35 -9.08 -10.10
N GLU A 221 7.44 -9.86 -11.17
CA GLU A 221 8.55 -10.80 -11.42
C GLU A 221 9.90 -10.09 -11.48
N LEU A 222 9.96 -8.93 -12.15
CA LEU A 222 11.18 -8.12 -12.18
C LEU A 222 11.58 -7.64 -10.79
N VAL A 223 10.60 -7.19 -10.00
CA VAL A 223 10.84 -6.60 -8.67
C VAL A 223 11.40 -7.60 -7.67
N VAL A 224 11.06 -8.89 -7.74
CA VAL A 224 11.56 -9.89 -6.78
C VAL A 224 13.09 -9.83 -6.67
N ASN A 225 13.78 -9.83 -7.81
CA ASN A 225 15.24 -9.82 -7.84
C ASN A 225 15.83 -8.47 -7.39
N ASP A 226 15.18 -7.38 -7.74
CA ASP A 226 15.66 -6.03 -7.40
C ASP A 226 15.43 -5.71 -5.92
N LEU A 227 14.30 -6.10 -5.36
CA LEU A 227 13.97 -5.89 -3.95
C LEU A 227 15.01 -6.55 -3.05
N HIS A 228 15.42 -7.79 -3.35
CA HIS A 228 16.53 -8.43 -2.65
C HIS A 228 17.78 -7.55 -2.65
N ALA A 229 18.20 -7.07 -3.83
CA ALA A 229 19.41 -6.26 -3.96
C ALA A 229 19.30 -4.91 -3.24
N PHE A 230 18.13 -4.27 -3.26
CA PHE A 230 17.87 -3.05 -2.50
C PHE A 230 17.97 -3.27 -0.99
N ILE A 231 17.43 -4.38 -0.47
CA ILE A 231 17.50 -4.71 0.96
C ILE A 231 18.95 -4.92 1.39
N ILE A 232 19.74 -5.69 0.62
CA ILE A 232 21.17 -5.90 0.91
C ILE A 232 21.93 -4.58 0.92
N ASP A 233 21.76 -3.74 -0.09
CA ASP A 233 22.47 -2.46 -0.14
C ASP A 233 21.99 -1.50 0.97
N ALA A 234 20.73 -1.62 1.44
CA ALA A 234 20.19 -0.78 2.50
C ALA A 234 20.77 -1.16 3.87
N GLN A 235 21.12 -2.43 4.05
CA GLN A 235 21.84 -2.92 5.23
C GLN A 235 23.28 -2.38 5.32
N ASP A 236 23.91 -2.01 4.20
CA ASP A 236 25.26 -1.42 4.17
C ASP A 236 25.29 0.09 4.57
N ILE A 237 24.12 0.73 4.60
CA ILE A 237 23.97 2.15 4.89
C ILE A 237 23.38 2.31 6.28
N THR A 238 24.20 2.79 7.21
CA THR A 238 23.84 2.96 8.60
C THR A 238 23.79 4.43 9.00
N VAL A 239 22.90 4.75 9.93
CA VAL A 239 22.81 6.04 10.60
C VAL A 239 23.19 5.85 12.06
N ASP A 240 24.31 6.44 12.46
CA ASP A 240 24.72 6.49 13.86
C ASP A 240 23.95 7.59 14.60
N ILE A 241 22.97 7.16 15.40
CA ILE A 241 22.07 8.03 16.15
C ILE A 241 22.81 8.82 17.24
N THR A 242 24.02 8.39 17.63
CA THR A 242 24.87 9.15 18.58
C THR A 242 25.61 10.31 17.94
N ASN A 243 25.73 10.30 16.61
CA ASN A 243 26.46 11.29 15.82
C ASN A 243 25.56 12.28 15.08
N VAL A 244 24.24 12.16 15.22
CA VAL A 244 23.23 13.09 14.68
C VAL A 244 22.52 13.83 15.82
N PRO A 245 21.96 15.03 15.57
CA PRO A 245 21.35 15.88 16.60
C PRO A 245 19.90 15.53 16.94
N PHE A 246 19.42 14.36 16.53
CA PHE A 246 18.05 13.89 16.74
C PHE A 246 18.06 12.42 17.17
N ASP A 247 16.99 11.97 17.82
CA ASP A 247 16.78 10.53 18.07
C ASP A 247 15.97 9.87 16.95
N LEU A 248 15.75 8.54 17.05
CA LEU A 248 14.98 7.79 16.04
C LEU A 248 13.52 8.26 15.94
N VAL A 249 12.90 8.74 17.02
CA VAL A 249 11.51 9.23 16.95
C VAL A 249 11.48 10.53 16.16
N GLU A 250 12.43 11.42 16.44
CA GLU A 250 12.57 12.67 15.72
C GLU A 250 12.98 12.45 14.25
N PHE A 251 13.78 11.43 13.93
CA PHE A 251 14.08 11.05 12.54
C PHE A 251 12.79 10.83 11.71
N TYR A 252 11.87 9.99 12.18
CA TYR A 252 10.60 9.76 11.46
C TYR A 252 9.69 11.00 11.46
N ASP A 253 9.70 11.78 12.53
CA ASP A 253 8.94 13.04 12.60
C ASP A 253 9.46 14.10 11.61
N LEU A 254 10.78 14.16 11.40
CA LEU A 254 11.43 14.99 10.38
C LEU A 254 11.07 14.54 8.96
N LEU A 255 10.87 13.24 8.75
CA LEU A 255 10.32 12.70 7.50
C LEU A 255 8.82 12.98 7.30
N GLY A 256 8.13 13.46 8.34
CA GLY A 256 6.71 13.83 8.29
C GLY A 256 5.75 12.76 8.81
N PHE A 257 6.23 11.69 9.45
CA PHE A 257 5.35 10.77 10.16
C PHE A 257 4.69 11.48 11.35
N PRO A 258 3.40 11.23 11.62
CA PRO A 258 2.76 11.73 12.82
C PRO A 258 3.39 11.07 14.05
N ALA A 259 3.51 11.84 15.14
CA ALA A 259 4.23 11.42 16.36
C ALA A 259 3.87 10.02 16.90
N TYR A 260 2.63 9.56 16.73
CA TYR A 260 2.22 8.22 17.17
C TYR A 260 2.80 7.10 16.29
N LEU A 261 2.95 7.32 14.98
CA LEU A 261 3.61 6.38 14.08
C LEU A 261 5.12 6.47 14.20
N ALA A 262 5.67 7.68 14.29
CA ALA A 262 7.11 7.91 14.46
C ALA A 262 7.65 7.15 15.68
N ARG A 263 6.92 7.17 16.80
CA ARG A 263 7.28 6.39 18.00
C ARG A 263 7.29 4.88 17.74
N ARG A 264 6.26 4.36 17.06
CA ARG A 264 6.16 2.92 16.76
C ARG A 264 7.24 2.46 15.80
N ALA A 265 7.52 3.27 14.78
CA ALA A 265 8.57 2.99 13.82
C ALA A 265 9.96 2.99 14.48
N ALA A 266 10.21 3.94 15.39
CA ALA A 266 11.46 4.00 16.15
C ALA A 266 11.63 2.85 17.16
N GLU A 267 10.55 2.45 17.84
CA GLU A 267 10.54 1.30 18.74
C GLU A 267 10.90 0.02 17.99
N ASP A 268 10.28 -0.20 16.83
CA ASP A 268 10.48 -1.39 16.01
C ASP A 268 11.85 -1.42 15.32
N ALA A 269 12.24 -0.33 14.64
CA ALA A 269 13.54 -0.23 13.99
C ALA A 269 14.72 -0.45 14.95
N ARG A 270 14.60 0.02 16.20
CA ARG A 270 15.62 -0.24 17.22
C ARG A 270 15.62 -1.69 17.71
N ALA A 271 14.44 -2.33 17.78
CA ALA A 271 14.32 -3.70 18.25
C ALA A 271 14.86 -4.71 17.22
N GLU A 272 14.70 -4.42 15.94
CA GLU A 272 15.10 -5.29 14.82
C GLU A 272 16.53 -5.04 14.32
N SER A 273 17.21 -4.01 14.83
CA SER A 273 18.60 -3.71 14.46
C SER A 273 19.60 -4.46 15.35
N ASP A 274 20.69 -4.91 14.74
CA ASP A 274 21.79 -5.58 15.44
C ASP A 274 22.51 -4.65 16.45
N ASP A 275 22.61 -3.35 16.13
CA ASP A 275 23.15 -2.31 17.01
C ASP A 275 22.10 -1.20 17.24
N PRO A 276 21.60 -0.99 18.48
CA PRO A 276 20.57 0.00 18.75
C PRO A 276 21.02 1.48 18.58
N PHE A 277 22.31 1.71 18.32
CA PHE A 277 22.89 3.03 18.07
C PHE A 277 23.26 3.28 16.61
N GLU A 278 23.54 2.23 15.85
CA GLU A 278 23.89 2.29 14.43
C GLU A 278 22.83 1.53 13.62
N ILE A 279 21.82 2.27 13.14
CA ILE A 279 20.63 1.68 12.53
C ILE A 279 20.76 1.73 11.00
N ASP A 280 20.63 0.58 10.35
CA ASP A 280 20.63 0.50 8.89
C ASP A 280 19.31 0.95 8.24
N MET A 281 19.37 1.31 6.95
CA MET A 281 18.20 1.80 6.22
C MET A 281 17.11 0.75 6.06
N TRP A 282 17.45 -0.55 6.05
CA TRP A 282 16.46 -1.62 6.02
C TRP A 282 15.68 -1.69 7.35
N ALA A 283 16.35 -1.60 8.50
CA ALA A 283 15.72 -1.53 9.81
C ALA A 283 14.82 -0.29 9.94
N LEU A 284 15.26 0.87 9.42
CA LEU A 284 14.43 2.08 9.38
C LEU A 284 13.18 1.90 8.50
N HIS A 285 13.32 1.32 7.31
CA HIS A 285 12.19 1.02 6.44
C HIS A 285 11.23 -0.01 7.07
N SER A 286 11.77 -1.08 7.68
CA SER A 286 10.99 -2.11 8.36
C SER A 286 10.17 -1.51 9.50
N GLY A 287 10.78 -0.67 10.33
CA GLY A 287 10.06 0.03 11.40
C GLY A 287 8.93 0.92 10.87
N ALA A 288 9.18 1.67 9.80
CA ALA A 288 8.15 2.51 9.17
C ALA A 288 6.96 1.68 8.65
N THR A 289 7.22 0.60 7.92
CA THR A 289 6.18 -0.28 7.37
C THR A 289 5.45 -1.07 8.46
N TYR A 290 6.13 -1.47 9.54
CA TYR A 290 5.53 -2.07 10.73
C TYR A 290 4.56 -1.10 11.41
N ALA A 291 4.98 0.15 11.64
CA ALA A 291 4.13 1.18 12.22
C ALA A 291 2.86 1.42 11.36
N LEU A 292 3.02 1.46 10.04
CA LEU A 292 1.90 1.63 9.11
C LEU A 292 0.95 0.43 9.10
N THR A 293 1.49 -0.79 9.11
CA THR A 293 0.69 -2.01 9.06
C THR A 293 -0.15 -2.17 10.33
N HIS A 294 0.48 -2.03 11.50
CA HIS A 294 -0.14 -2.40 12.78
C HIS A 294 -0.79 -1.24 13.51
N PHE A 295 -0.28 -0.01 13.36
CA PHE A 295 -0.69 1.13 14.20
C PHE A 295 -1.39 2.25 13.46
N PHE A 296 -1.39 2.26 12.13
CA PHE A 296 -2.13 3.28 11.38
C PHE A 296 -3.63 3.22 11.65
N SER A 297 -4.19 4.30 12.19
CA SER A 297 -5.62 4.39 12.54
C SER A 297 -6.47 5.09 11.48
N GLY A 298 -5.84 5.56 10.40
CA GLY A 298 -6.53 6.24 9.30
C GLY A 298 -7.27 5.27 8.37
N LYS A 299 -7.85 5.85 7.32
CA LYS A 299 -8.38 5.10 6.17
C LYS A 299 -7.26 4.81 5.17
N GLU A 300 -7.33 3.66 4.53
CA GLU A 300 -6.55 3.42 3.31
C GLU A 300 -6.90 4.49 2.26
N GLY A 301 -5.91 4.94 1.49
CA GLY A 301 -6.02 6.06 0.56
C GLY A 301 -4.89 7.08 0.73
N THR A 302 -5.10 8.32 0.27
CA THR A 302 -4.02 9.31 0.05
C THR A 302 -3.09 9.55 1.25
N ALA A 303 -3.62 9.53 2.48
CA ALA A 303 -2.79 9.69 3.67
C ALA A 303 -1.84 8.50 3.88
N LEU A 304 -2.36 7.27 3.78
CA LEU A 304 -1.55 6.06 3.86
C LEU A 304 -0.55 6.02 2.70
N ASP A 305 -0.99 6.32 1.48
CA ASP A 305 -0.14 6.38 0.28
C ASP A 305 1.00 7.39 0.39
N GLY A 306 0.78 8.48 1.14
CA GLY A 306 1.82 9.45 1.47
C GLY A 306 2.88 8.84 2.38
N TYR A 307 2.47 8.19 3.47
CA TYR A 307 3.41 7.57 4.40
C TYR A 307 4.10 6.33 3.83
N VAL A 308 3.43 5.55 2.99
CA VAL A 308 4.03 4.42 2.26
C VAL A 308 5.14 4.93 1.34
N ARG A 309 4.94 6.04 0.62
CA ARG A 309 6.02 6.65 -0.19
C ARG A 309 7.20 7.06 0.67
N ILE A 310 6.96 7.72 1.81
CA ILE A 310 8.04 8.10 2.73
C ILE A 310 8.78 6.86 3.23
N ALA A 311 8.07 5.79 3.59
CA ALA A 311 8.71 4.53 3.99
C ALA A 311 9.56 3.95 2.85
N ASN A 312 9.01 3.86 1.64
CA ASN A 312 9.72 3.35 0.46
C ASN A 312 10.95 4.20 0.11
N ASP A 313 10.90 5.52 0.28
CA ASP A 313 12.07 6.39 0.06
C ASP A 313 13.22 6.05 1.00
N ILE A 314 12.96 5.57 2.22
CA ILE A 314 14.03 5.11 3.13
C ILE A 314 14.78 3.91 2.51
N LEU A 315 14.05 2.98 1.88
CA LEU A 315 14.62 1.78 1.28
C LEU A 315 15.24 2.06 -0.09
N PHE A 316 14.53 2.74 -0.98
CA PHE A 316 14.93 2.90 -2.39
C PHE A 316 15.75 4.16 -2.64
N ASN A 317 15.60 5.19 -1.79
CA ASN A 317 16.20 6.52 -1.97
C ASN A 317 16.87 7.04 -0.67
N PRO A 318 17.86 6.31 -0.10
CA PRO A 318 18.44 6.65 1.20
C PRO A 318 19.12 8.04 1.24
N ASP A 319 19.70 8.51 0.13
CA ASP A 319 20.28 9.87 0.06
C ASP A 319 19.19 10.94 0.16
N ALA A 320 18.15 10.85 -0.66
CA ALA A 320 17.02 11.79 -0.65
C ALA A 320 16.28 11.80 0.71
N THR A 321 16.21 10.64 1.37
CA THR A 321 15.70 10.51 2.73
C THR A 321 16.51 11.36 3.70
N LEU A 322 17.84 11.27 3.70
CA LEU A 322 18.69 12.06 4.58
C LEU A 322 18.72 13.55 4.21
N GLU A 323 18.64 13.89 2.93
CA GLU A 323 18.48 15.29 2.51
C GLU A 323 17.18 15.89 3.05
N THR A 324 16.07 15.14 2.99
CA THR A 324 14.78 15.56 3.53
C THR A 324 14.84 15.80 5.04
N VAL A 325 15.47 14.88 5.78
CA VAL A 325 15.68 15.00 7.23
C VAL A 325 16.53 16.23 7.55
N THR A 326 17.65 16.40 6.85
CA THR A 326 18.58 17.52 7.05
C THR A 326 17.90 18.86 6.77
N HIS A 327 17.22 18.99 5.62
CA HIS A 327 16.51 20.20 5.26
C HIS A 327 15.38 20.54 6.26
N THR A 328 14.61 19.54 6.68
CA THR A 328 13.52 19.76 7.65
C THR A 328 14.06 20.17 9.02
N PHE A 329 15.17 19.56 9.45
CA PHE A 329 15.84 19.94 10.68
C PHE A 329 16.38 21.38 10.62
N GLU A 330 17.05 21.74 9.51
CA GLU A 330 17.53 23.10 9.25
C GLU A 330 16.40 24.13 9.30
N GLN A 331 15.28 23.84 8.63
CA GLN A 331 14.13 24.72 8.61
C GLN A 331 13.57 24.94 10.03
N ARG A 332 13.38 23.86 10.80
CA ARG A 332 12.92 23.94 12.20
C ARG A 332 13.89 24.73 13.08
N ALA A 333 15.20 24.52 12.90
CA ALA A 333 16.22 25.27 13.63
C ALA A 333 16.19 26.78 13.30
N GLN A 334 15.96 27.13 12.04
CA GLN A 334 15.80 28.54 11.61
C GLN A 334 14.53 29.18 12.18
N GLU A 335 13.41 28.46 12.26
CA GLU A 335 12.15 28.96 12.84
C GLU A 335 12.26 29.23 14.34
N VAL A 336 13.08 28.46 15.06
CA VAL A 336 13.38 28.65 16.49
C VAL A 336 14.42 29.75 16.73
N THR A 337 15.14 30.18 15.67
CA THR A 337 16.11 31.27 15.77
C THR A 337 15.39 32.58 16.08
N THR A 338 15.70 33.20 17.22
CA THR A 338 15.06 34.44 17.68
C THR A 338 15.26 35.60 16.70
N ALA A 339 14.41 36.63 16.80
CA ALA A 339 14.39 37.84 15.96
C ALA A 339 15.73 38.63 15.88
N GLU A 340 16.78 38.21 16.60
CA GLU A 340 18.14 38.76 16.57
C GLU A 340 19.10 37.99 15.65
N GLY A 341 18.65 36.92 14.97
CA GLY A 341 19.36 36.31 13.84
C GLY A 341 20.63 35.51 14.19
N GLN A 342 20.80 35.11 15.46
CA GLN A 342 21.91 34.25 15.86
C GLN A 342 21.46 32.80 16.00
N THR A 343 21.81 31.97 15.02
CA THR A 343 21.80 30.50 15.15
C THR A 343 22.80 30.12 16.26
N GLY A 344 22.37 29.39 17.27
CA GLY A 344 23.24 29.02 18.40
C GLY A 344 24.41 28.14 17.95
N LEU A 345 25.57 28.24 18.61
CA LEU A 345 26.75 27.40 18.31
C LEU A 345 26.45 25.90 18.34
N GLU A 346 25.53 25.47 19.21
CA GLU A 346 25.05 24.08 19.29
C GLU A 346 24.32 23.65 18.00
N GLN A 347 23.51 24.53 17.41
CA GLN A 347 22.80 24.26 16.15
C GLN A 347 23.76 24.19 14.97
N GLN A 348 24.79 25.04 14.92
CA GLN A 348 25.81 24.97 13.87
C GLN A 348 26.63 23.66 13.95
N SER A 349 26.93 23.20 15.17
CA SER A 349 27.60 21.91 15.37
C SER A 349 26.73 20.73 14.93
N ALA A 350 25.43 20.79 15.23
CA ALA A 350 24.43 19.79 14.82
C ALA A 350 24.30 19.68 13.29
N LEU A 351 24.28 20.81 12.58
CA LEU A 351 24.25 20.82 11.11
C LEU A 351 25.53 20.26 10.50
N ALA A 352 26.70 20.61 11.03
CA ALA A 352 27.98 20.06 10.56
C ALA A 352 28.15 18.55 10.85
N GLN A 353 27.40 18.02 11.82
CA GLN A 353 27.31 16.59 12.07
C GLN A 353 26.43 15.91 11.01
N LEU A 354 25.26 16.47 10.71
CA LEU A 354 24.36 15.96 9.68
C LEU A 354 24.98 15.96 8.28
N GLU A 355 25.65 17.05 7.91
CA GLU A 355 26.28 17.17 6.60
C GLU A 355 27.36 16.10 6.37
N ARG A 356 28.07 15.68 7.44
CA ARG A 356 29.03 14.58 7.38
C ARG A 356 28.34 13.23 7.17
N VAL A 357 27.30 12.93 7.95
CA VAL A 357 26.54 11.68 7.81
C VAL A 357 25.90 11.60 6.42
N SER A 358 25.31 12.69 5.93
CA SER A 358 24.75 12.76 4.57
C SER A 358 25.81 12.54 3.49
N SER A 359 27.00 13.11 3.63
CA SER A 359 28.09 12.90 2.67
C SER A 359 28.54 11.43 2.60
N ASP A 360 28.67 10.77 3.76
CA ASP A 360 29.09 9.37 3.83
C ASP A 360 28.03 8.43 3.21
N VAL A 361 26.74 8.74 3.43
CA VAL A 361 25.64 7.99 2.81
C VAL A 361 25.55 8.26 1.32
N ARG A 362 25.72 9.51 0.86
CA ARG A 362 25.71 9.85 -0.58
C ARG A 362 26.75 9.06 -1.37
N GLU A 363 27.96 8.89 -0.83
CA GLU A 363 28.99 8.07 -1.46
C GLU A 363 28.53 6.61 -1.65
N LYS A 364 27.79 6.06 -0.68
CA LYS A 364 27.23 4.70 -0.74
C LYS A 364 25.96 4.61 -1.58
N ALA A 365 25.20 5.71 -1.71
CA ALA A 365 23.86 5.75 -2.32
C ALA A 365 23.86 5.81 -3.86
N HIS A 366 24.98 6.11 -4.53
CA HIS A 366 25.04 6.10 -6.00
C HIS A 366 24.64 4.76 -6.64
N ARG A 367 24.79 3.64 -5.92
CA ARG A 367 24.30 2.32 -6.37
C ARG A 367 22.77 2.26 -6.45
N PHE A 368 22.07 2.95 -5.55
CA PHE A 368 20.60 2.97 -5.49
C PHE A 368 20.01 3.71 -6.69
N GLU A 369 20.48 4.93 -6.95
CA GLU A 369 20.01 5.76 -8.08
C GLU A 369 20.15 5.00 -9.41
N SER A 370 21.28 4.30 -9.60
CA SER A 370 21.50 3.51 -10.81
C SER A 370 20.57 2.31 -10.91
N ARG A 371 20.29 1.61 -9.80
CA ARG A 371 19.39 0.44 -9.80
C ARG A 371 17.93 0.87 -9.97
N GLU A 372 17.51 1.93 -9.29
CA GLU A 372 16.17 2.49 -9.42
C GLU A 372 15.90 2.88 -10.88
N GLN A 373 16.85 3.58 -11.52
CA GLN A 373 16.72 3.92 -12.94
C GLN A 373 16.65 2.67 -13.82
N GLN A 374 17.48 1.66 -13.59
CA GLN A 374 17.43 0.40 -14.35
C GLN A 374 16.12 -0.37 -14.16
N LEU A 375 15.50 -0.30 -12.98
CA LEU A 375 14.18 -0.88 -12.73
C LEU A 375 13.09 -0.10 -13.47
N ARG A 376 13.11 1.24 -13.37
CA ARG A 376 12.19 2.14 -14.10
C ARG A 376 12.28 1.93 -15.62
N ASP A 377 13.48 1.87 -16.17
CA ASP A 377 13.69 1.62 -17.61
C ASP A 377 13.09 0.28 -18.05
N ARG A 378 13.16 -0.75 -17.20
CA ARG A 378 12.53 -2.05 -17.48
C ARG A 378 11.02 -2.01 -17.38
N PHE A 379 10.45 -1.23 -16.48
CA PHE A 379 9.00 -1.02 -16.42
C PHE A 379 8.47 -0.29 -17.65
N GLU A 380 9.17 0.74 -18.12
CA GLU A 380 8.79 1.47 -19.35
C GLU A 380 8.81 0.53 -20.57
N ALA A 381 9.79 -0.37 -20.65
CA ALA A 381 9.90 -1.34 -21.73
C ALA A 381 8.77 -2.41 -21.77
N LEU A 382 7.97 -2.55 -20.70
CA LEU A 382 6.80 -3.45 -20.67
C LEU A 382 5.51 -2.78 -21.18
N VAL A 383 5.52 -1.45 -21.32
CA VAL A 383 4.33 -0.67 -21.73
C VAL A 383 4.37 -0.29 -23.22
N ASP A 384 5.54 -0.42 -23.87
CA ASP A 384 5.78 -0.23 -25.31
C ASP A 384 5.59 -1.53 -26.11
#